data_AF-A0A2K8PRK4-F1
#
_entry.id   AF-A0A2K8PRK4-F1
#
_cell.length_a   1.000
_cell.length_b   1.000
_cell.length_c   1.000
_cell.angle_alpha   90.00
_cell.angle_beta   90.00
_cell.angle_gamma   90.00
#
_symmetry.space_group_name_H-M   'P 1'
#
loop_
_entity.id
_entity.type
_entity.pdbx_description
1 polymer ?
#
loop_
_entity_poly.entity_id
_entity_poly.type
_entity_poly.pdbx_seq_one_letter_code
_entity_poly.pdbx_strand_id
1 'polypeptide(L)' 'MKTVGRGAATTVLVATSPLLQGSGGRYFADCNEAEVLDRRGAPLLGVTRYALDPAGARRL' A
#
# COMPACT_ATOMS: atom_id res chain seq x y z
N MET A 1 -11.49 9.22 -17.71
CA MET A 1 -12.12 8.04 -17.08
C MET A 1 -11.06 6.98 -16.82
N LYS A 2 -10.90 6.49 -15.59
CA LYS A 2 -10.04 5.32 -15.33
C LYS A 2 -10.73 4.07 -15.89
N THR A 3 -9.96 3.17 -16.49
CA THR A 3 -10.48 1.87 -16.93
C THR A 3 -10.64 0.95 -15.71
N VAL A 4 -11.54 -0.04 -15.80
CA VAL A 4 -11.70 -1.06 -14.76
C VAL A 4 -10.37 -1.75 -14.48
N GLY A 5 -9.62 -2.12 -15.53
CA GLY A 5 -8.30 -2.71 -15.39
C GLY A 5 -7.31 -1.82 -14.63
N ARG A 6 -7.27 -0.51 -14.90
CA ARG A 6 -6.42 0.44 -14.14
C ARG A 6 -6.88 0.62 -12.69
N GLY A 7 -8.16 0.44 -12.39
CA GLY A 7 -8.67 0.48 -11.01
C GLY A 7 -8.30 -0.76 -10.20
N ALA A 8 -8.30 -1.93 -10.83
CA ALA A 8 -8.03 -3.21 -10.17
C ALA A 8 -6.56 -3.61 -10.14
N ALA A 9 -5.69 -2.98 -10.94
CA ALA A 9 -4.32 -3.42 -11.18
C ALA A 9 -3.51 -3.66 -9.90
N THR A 10 -3.51 -2.72 -8.96
CA THR A 10 -2.79 -2.86 -7.68
C THR A 10 -3.32 -4.04 -6.86
N THR A 11 -4.65 -4.18 -6.76
CA THR A 11 -5.27 -5.29 -6.02
C THR A 11 -4.93 -6.64 -6.64
N VAL A 12 -5.00 -6.76 -7.97
CA VAL A 12 -4.66 -7.99 -8.69
C VAL A 12 -3.19 -8.33 -8.50
N LEU A 13 -2.29 -7.34 -8.57
CA LEU A 13 -0.86 -7.54 -8.33
C LEU A 13 -0.61 -8.11 -6.92
N VAL A 14 -1.12 -7.44 -5.89
CA VAL A 14 -0.89 -7.83 -4.49
C VAL A 14 -1.50 -9.20 -4.17
N ALA A 15 -2.69 -9.49 -4.72
CA ALA A 15 -3.39 -10.75 -4.46
C ALA A 15 -2.78 -11.96 -5.19
N THR A 16 -2.15 -11.76 -6.34
CA THR A 16 -1.79 -12.89 -7.23
C THR A 16 -0.29 -13.01 -7.54
N SER A 17 0.52 -11.99 -7.25
CA SER A 17 1.95 -12.01 -7.59
C SER A 17 2.72 -13.03 -6.74
N PRO A 18 3.46 -13.97 -7.38
CA PRO A 18 4.36 -14.87 -6.67
C PRO A 18 5.47 -14.15 -5.90
N LEU A 19 5.87 -12.96 -6.36
CA LEU A 19 6.92 -12.14 -5.74
C LEU A 19 6.51 -11.57 -4.37
N LEU A 20 5.21 -11.60 -4.06
CA LEU A 20 4.65 -11.09 -2.82
C LEU A 20 4.15 -12.20 -1.89
N GLN A 21 4.40 -13.47 -2.24
CA GLN A 21 4.03 -14.60 -1.38
C GLN A 21 4.78 -14.51 -0.04
N GLY A 22 4.04 -14.62 1.07
CA GLY A 22 4.59 -14.45 2.42
C GLY A 22 4.94 -13.01 2.80
N SER A 23 4.74 -12.03 1.91
CA SER A 23 4.98 -10.60 2.20
C SER A 23 3.71 -9.94 2.71
N GLY A 24 3.64 -9.69 4.02
CA GLY A 24 2.55 -8.94 4.67
C GLY A 24 3.02 -7.59 5.23
N GLY A 25 2.08 -6.70 5.58
CA GLY A 25 2.37 -5.44 6.26
C GLY A 25 2.97 -4.33 5.39
N ARG A 26 3.02 -4.53 4.07
CA ARG A 26 3.51 -3.56 3.08
C ARG A 26 2.32 -2.86 2.41
N TYR A 27 2.48 -1.59 2.06
CA TYR A 27 1.44 -0.80 1.40
C TYR A 27 1.81 -0.56 -0.07
N PHE A 28 0.87 -0.80 -0.98
CA PHE A 28 1.08 -0.66 -2.43
C PHE A 28 0.13 0.37 -3.03
N ALA A 29 0.65 1.20 -3.94
CA ALA A 29 -0.09 2.16 -4.74
C ALA A 29 0.48 2.18 -6.17
N ASP A 30 -0.37 2.34 -7.17
CA ASP A 30 0.01 2.34 -8.59
C ASP A 30 0.96 1.19 -8.99
N CYS A 31 0.65 -0.02 -8.52
CA CYS A 31 1.45 -1.24 -8.72
C CYS A 31 2.89 -1.21 -8.16
N ASN A 32 3.23 -0.24 -7.30
CA ASN A 32 4.52 -0.15 -6.63
C ASN A 32 4.35 -0.16 -5.10
N GLU A 33 5.38 -0.57 -4.37
CA GLU A 33 5.39 -0.33 -2.92
C GLU A 33 5.48 1.17 -2.67
N ALA A 34 4.65 1.66 -1.75
CA ALA A 34 4.60 3.08 -1.44
C ALA A 34 5.77 3.48 -0.54
N GLU A 35 6.30 4.67 -0.79
CA GLU A 35 7.30 5.27 0.08
C GLU A 35 6.72 5.55 1.48
N VAL A 36 7.51 5.28 2.53
CA VAL A 36 7.15 5.56 3.91
C VAL A 36 7.57 6.98 4.26
N LEU A 37 6.60 7.79 4.67
CA LEU A 37 6.77 9.22 4.89
C LEU A 37 6.73 9.54 6.39
N ASP A 38 7.68 10.38 6.82
CA ASP A 38 7.93 10.68 8.24
C ASP A 38 7.03 11.77 8.84
N ARG A 39 6.35 12.59 8.04
CA ARG A 39 5.44 13.65 8.52
C ARG A 39 4.14 13.73 7.72
N ARG A 40 3.08 14.20 8.39
CA ARG A 40 1.84 14.66 7.75
C ARG A 40 2.11 15.93 6.93
N GLY A 41 1.53 16.02 5.74
CA GLY A 41 1.85 17.02 4.71
C GLY A 41 2.64 16.45 3.53
N ALA A 42 2.91 15.14 3.57
CA ALA A 42 3.51 14.37 2.50
C ALA A 42 2.70 14.42 1.18
N PRO A 43 3.35 14.24 0.01
CA PRO A 43 2.68 14.24 -1.29
C PRO A 43 1.48 13.29 -1.32
N LEU A 44 0.56 13.51 -2.28
CA LEU A 44 -0.63 12.66 -2.55
C LEU A 44 -0.30 11.16 -2.70
N LEU A 45 0.98 10.84 -2.91
CA LEU A 45 1.52 9.49 -3.07
C LEU A 45 2.44 9.15 -1.89
N GLY A 46 2.14 8.03 -1.23
CA GLY A 46 2.95 7.47 -0.14
C GLY A 46 2.11 7.08 1.07
N VAL A 47 2.74 6.44 2.05
CA VAL A 47 2.11 5.99 3.30
C VAL A 47 2.82 6.61 4.49
N THR A 48 2.06 7.15 5.44
CA THR A 48 2.67 7.73 6.66
C THR A 48 3.11 6.62 7.60
N ARG A 49 4.24 6.81 8.29
CA ARG A 49 4.84 5.78 9.17
C ARG A 49 3.86 5.23 10.21
N TYR A 50 3.00 6.07 10.79
CA TYR A 50 2.01 5.64 11.79
C TYR A 50 0.93 4.71 11.22
N ALA A 51 0.66 4.76 9.90
CA ALA A 51 -0.33 3.88 9.26
C ALA A 51 0.18 2.43 9.13
N LEU A 52 1.49 2.22 9.27
CA LEU A 52 2.12 0.90 9.27
C LEU A 52 2.40 0.38 10.69
N ASP A 53 2.00 1.10 11.74
CA ASP A 53 2.26 0.69 13.12
C ASP A 53 1.38 -0.52 13.52
N PRO A 54 1.98 -1.72 13.71
CA PRO A 54 1.23 -2.91 14.07
C PRO A 54 0.71 -2.86 15.52
N ALA A 55 1.24 -2.00 16.38
CA ALA A 55 0.73 -1.79 17.74
C ALA A 55 -0.50 -0.86 17.74
N GLY A 56 -0.58 0.08 16.79
CA GLY A 56 -1.77 0.86 16.52
C GLY A 56 -2.91 -0.01 15.96
N ALA A 57 -2.60 -0.86 14.99
CA ALA A 57 -3.59 -1.74 14.36
C ALA A 57 -4.29 -2.71 15.33
N ARG A 58 -3.59 -3.18 16.37
CA ARG A 58 -4.15 -4.10 17.39
C ARG A 58 -5.08 -3.44 18.41
N ARG A 59 -5.18 -2.10 18.43
CA ARG A 59 -6.01 -1.35 19.38
C ARG A 59 -7.37 -0.92 18.83
N LEU A 60 -7.72 -1.37 17.61
CA LEU A 60 -9.00 -1.17 16.94
C LEU A 60 -9.93 -2.35 17.21
#